data_AF-A0AAU2QTM5-F1
#
_entry.id   AF-A0AAU2QTM5-F1
#
_cell.length_a   1.000
_cell.length_b   1.000
_cell.length_c   1.000
_cell.angle_alpha   90.00
_cell.angle_beta   90.00
_cell.angle_gamma   90.00
#
_symmetry.space_group_name_H-M   'P 1'
#
loop_
_entity.id
_entity.type
_entity.pdbx_description
1 polymer ?
#
loop_
_entity_poly.entity_id
_entity_poly.type
_entity_poly.pdbx_seq_one_letter_code
_entity_poly.pdbx_strand_id
1 'polypeptide(L)'
;MTDALKRLSEEGVAIWLDDLSRKRITSGNLAELIDQQHVVGVTTNPSIFQKAISQGDGYDQQLSDLAARKVTVEEAIRMITTADVRDAADILRPVFDATGGQDGRVSIEVDPRLAHHTKATVAEAKQLAWLVDRPNTLIKIPATKAGLPAITEVIGNGISVNVTLIFSLERYREVMDAYLAGLEKAKAKGLDLSLIHSVASFFVSRVDTEIDKRLDALGTDEAKAARGKAGVANARLAYEAYEEVFSSDRWAALDKAQANKQRPLWASTGVKDPAYKATLYVDELVAPNTVNTMPEATLQATEESGEIRGNAVAGTYDQSRAEIDAVEKLGISYNEVVQLLEDEGVEKFEASWNDLLKSTEAELERLAPSEG
;
A
#
# COMPACT_ATOMS: atom_id res chain seq x y z
N MET A 1 9.60 -27.74 10.20
CA MET A 1 9.41 -26.31 10.46
C MET A 1 7.97 -25.99 10.10
N THR A 2 7.26 -25.26 10.96
CA THR A 2 5.92 -24.74 10.63
C THR A 2 6.08 -23.67 9.55
N ASP A 3 5.35 -23.81 8.44
CA ASP A 3 5.30 -22.79 7.38
C ASP A 3 4.60 -21.54 7.95
N ALA A 4 5.39 -20.52 8.32
CA ALA A 4 4.90 -19.32 8.98
C ALA A 4 4.02 -18.48 8.05
N LEU A 5 4.34 -18.43 6.75
CA LEU A 5 3.56 -17.69 5.74
C LEU A 5 2.19 -18.35 5.51
N LYS A 6 2.15 -19.68 5.47
CA LYS A 6 0.88 -20.41 5.43
C LYS A 6 0.04 -20.11 6.67
N ARG A 7 0.63 -20.18 7.87
CA ARG A 7 -0.08 -19.88 9.11
C ARG A 7 -0.61 -18.44 9.12
N LEU A 8 0.20 -17.47 8.67
CA LEU A 8 -0.23 -16.08 8.54
C LEU A 8 -1.47 -15.94 7.64
N SER A 9 -1.45 -16.64 6.50
CA SER A 9 -2.59 -16.68 5.57
C SER A 9 -3.82 -17.36 6.18
N GLU A 10 -3.64 -18.46 6.91
CA GLU A 10 -4.71 -19.18 7.62
C GLU A 10 -5.37 -18.34 8.73
N GLU A 11 -4.64 -17.41 9.34
CA GLU A 11 -5.18 -16.44 10.32
C GLU A 11 -5.96 -15.28 9.65
N GLY A 12 -6.04 -15.25 8.32
CA GLY A 12 -6.80 -14.27 7.56
C GLY A 12 -6.03 -13.01 7.19
N VAL A 13 -4.69 -13.07 7.16
CA VAL A 13 -3.83 -11.98 6.66
C VAL A 13 -3.37 -12.31 5.24
N ALA A 14 -3.79 -11.50 4.26
CA ALA A 14 -3.30 -11.63 2.90
C ALA A 14 -1.86 -11.10 2.78
N ILE A 15 -0.97 -11.91 2.21
CA ILE A 15 0.45 -11.55 2.03
C ILE A 15 0.62 -10.90 0.66
N TRP A 16 1.00 -9.62 0.65
CA TRP A 16 1.31 -8.90 -0.58
C TRP A 16 2.79 -8.56 -0.65
N LEU A 17 3.34 -8.51 -1.86
CA LEU A 17 4.70 -8.08 -2.12
C LEU A 17 4.74 -6.56 -2.39
N ASP A 18 5.61 -5.84 -1.68
CA ASP A 18 5.90 -4.43 -1.92
C ASP A 18 7.08 -4.25 -2.90
N ASP A 19 6.96 -4.86 -4.07
CA ASP A 19 7.91 -4.77 -5.17
C ASP A 19 7.27 -5.24 -6.48
N LEU A 20 7.67 -4.63 -7.60
CA LEU A 20 7.36 -5.11 -8.94
C LEU A 20 8.44 -4.66 -9.92
N SER A 21 8.99 -5.60 -10.66
CA SER A 21 9.89 -5.31 -11.78
C SER A 21 9.58 -6.23 -12.96
N ARG A 22 9.85 -5.74 -14.17
CA ARG A 22 9.74 -6.56 -15.38
C ARG A 22 10.51 -7.87 -15.29
N LYS A 23 11.73 -7.84 -14.75
CA LYS A 23 12.53 -9.04 -14.52
C LYS A 23 11.77 -10.08 -13.70
N ARG A 24 11.12 -9.65 -12.60
CA ARG A 24 10.32 -10.53 -11.71
C ARG A 24 9.15 -11.18 -12.45
N ILE A 25 8.51 -10.44 -13.36
CA ILE A 25 7.42 -10.92 -14.22
C ILE A 25 7.98 -11.93 -15.23
N THR A 26 8.97 -11.54 -16.03
CA THR A 26 9.46 -12.34 -17.17
C THR A 26 10.28 -13.56 -16.78
N SER A 27 10.90 -13.55 -15.59
CA SER A 27 11.66 -14.70 -15.10
C SER A 27 10.77 -15.82 -14.53
N GLY A 28 9.48 -15.56 -14.32
CA GLY A 28 8.57 -16.45 -13.60
C GLY A 28 8.63 -16.32 -12.08
N ASN A 29 9.50 -15.46 -11.54
CA ASN A 29 9.66 -15.34 -10.10
C ASN A 29 8.38 -14.89 -9.38
N LEU A 30 7.57 -13.99 -9.96
CA LEU A 30 6.29 -13.62 -9.34
C LEU A 30 5.35 -14.83 -9.18
N ALA A 31 5.33 -15.74 -10.16
CA ALA A 31 4.54 -16.98 -10.05
C ALA A 31 5.11 -17.91 -8.98
N GLU A 32 6.43 -18.02 -8.86
CA GLU A 32 7.07 -18.78 -7.78
C GLU A 32 6.71 -18.24 -6.39
N LEU A 33 6.68 -16.92 -6.20
CA LEU A 33 6.28 -16.29 -4.93
C LEU A 33 4.82 -16.60 -4.56
N ILE A 34 3.93 -16.65 -5.55
CA ILE A 34 2.52 -17.03 -5.36
C ILE A 34 2.45 -18.50 -4.89
N ASP A 35 3.14 -19.39 -5.58
CA ASP A 35 3.06 -20.83 -5.35
C ASP A 35 3.78 -21.29 -4.06
N GLN A 36 4.91 -20.65 -3.73
CA GLN A 36 5.82 -21.12 -2.67
C GLN A 36 5.74 -20.27 -1.40
N GLN A 37 5.42 -18.98 -1.51
CA GLN A 37 5.42 -18.04 -0.38
C GLN A 37 4.05 -17.42 -0.12
N HIS A 38 2.98 -18.00 -0.69
CA HIS A 38 1.58 -17.61 -0.47
C HIS A 38 1.30 -16.13 -0.79
N VAL A 39 2.07 -15.53 -1.69
CA VAL A 39 1.85 -14.15 -2.13
C VAL A 39 0.55 -14.08 -2.94
N VAL A 40 -0.34 -13.17 -2.58
CA VAL A 40 -1.66 -13.02 -3.22
C VAL A 40 -1.93 -11.61 -3.73
N GLY A 41 -0.93 -10.74 -3.74
CA GLY A 41 -1.05 -9.40 -4.31
C GLY A 41 0.28 -8.66 -4.36
N VAL A 42 0.29 -7.53 -5.09
CA VAL A 42 1.49 -6.73 -5.32
C VAL A 42 1.17 -5.24 -5.22
N THR A 43 2.07 -4.47 -4.62
CA THR A 43 2.06 -3.00 -4.66
C THR A 43 3.26 -2.45 -5.40
N THR A 44 3.02 -1.34 -6.12
CA THR A 44 4.07 -0.53 -6.72
C THR A 44 4.18 0.83 -6.01
N ASN A 45 5.30 1.51 -6.24
CA ASN A 45 5.52 2.91 -5.89
C ASN A 45 6.62 3.49 -6.82
N PRO A 46 6.82 4.82 -6.87
CA PRO A 46 7.78 5.43 -7.78
C PRO A 46 9.22 4.95 -7.58
N SER A 47 9.64 4.71 -6.33
CA SER A 47 11.01 4.25 -6.03
C SER A 47 11.28 2.83 -6.55
N ILE A 48 10.27 1.95 -6.55
CA ILE A 48 10.35 0.59 -7.11
C ILE A 48 10.62 0.67 -8.63
N PHE A 49 9.82 1.45 -9.35
CA PHE A 49 9.99 1.61 -10.80
C PHE A 49 11.28 2.35 -11.15
N GLN A 50 11.68 3.35 -10.35
CA GLN A 50 12.93 4.07 -10.55
C GLN A 50 14.12 3.11 -10.52
N LYS A 51 14.17 2.21 -9.53
CA LYS A 51 15.22 1.19 -9.41
C LYS A 51 15.15 0.19 -10.56
N ALA A 52 13.96 -0.30 -10.91
CA ALA A 52 13.79 -1.31 -11.95
C ALA A 52 14.21 -0.78 -13.33
N ILE A 53 13.82 0.44 -13.68
CA ILE A 53 14.14 1.06 -14.99
C ILE A 53 15.63 1.43 -15.05
N SER A 54 16.18 2.06 -14.00
CA SER A 54 17.59 2.49 -13.99
C SER A 54 18.60 1.34 -13.98
N GLN A 55 18.21 0.14 -13.54
CA GLN A 55 19.05 -1.05 -13.61
C GLN A 55 19.04 -1.73 -14.99
N GLY A 56 18.19 -1.30 -15.93
CA GLY A 56 18.14 -1.79 -17.31
C GLY A 56 17.59 -3.21 -17.49
N ASP A 57 17.18 -3.87 -16.41
CA ASP A 57 16.79 -5.28 -16.38
C ASP A 57 15.42 -5.53 -17.07
N GLY A 58 15.45 -5.66 -18.41
CA GLY A 58 14.31 -6.05 -19.25
C GLY A 58 13.58 -4.89 -19.95
N TYR A 59 14.02 -3.64 -19.75
CA TYR A 59 13.33 -2.47 -20.29
C TYR A 59 13.87 -1.96 -21.63
N ASP A 60 15.08 -2.36 -22.02
CA ASP A 60 15.81 -1.82 -23.19
C ASP A 60 14.99 -1.80 -24.49
N GLN A 61 14.32 -2.90 -24.84
CA GLN A 61 13.55 -2.97 -26.10
C GLN A 61 12.41 -1.93 -26.11
N GLN A 62 11.61 -1.89 -25.04
CA GLN A 62 10.49 -0.96 -24.97
C GLN A 62 10.99 0.50 -24.90
N LEU A 63 12.05 0.77 -24.13
CA LEU A 63 12.65 2.10 -24.06
C LEU A 63 13.20 2.54 -25.43
N SER A 64 13.83 1.64 -26.19
CA SER A 64 14.31 1.92 -27.54
C SER A 64 13.17 2.24 -28.50
N ASP A 65 12.07 1.48 -28.46
CA ASP A 65 10.88 1.74 -29.29
C ASP A 65 10.22 3.08 -28.93
N LEU A 66 10.17 3.43 -27.64
CA LEU A 66 9.64 4.71 -27.14
C LEU A 66 10.55 5.87 -27.54
N ALA A 67 11.87 5.72 -27.40
CA ALA A 67 12.86 6.71 -27.81
C ALA A 67 12.82 6.97 -29.32
N ALA A 68 12.72 5.91 -30.15
CA ALA A 68 12.58 6.04 -31.60
C ALA A 68 11.30 6.79 -32.01
N ARG A 69 10.22 6.65 -31.23
CA ARG A 69 8.96 7.39 -31.43
C ARG A 69 8.99 8.82 -30.88
N LYS A 70 10.04 9.22 -30.16
CA LYS A 70 10.19 10.54 -29.54
C LYS A 70 9.02 10.89 -28.60
N VAL A 71 8.53 9.90 -27.83
CA VAL A 71 7.48 10.14 -26.82
C VAL A 71 8.02 10.99 -25.66
N THR A 72 7.12 11.62 -24.91
CA THR A 72 7.52 12.33 -23.68
C THR A 72 7.92 11.37 -22.57
N VAL A 73 8.71 11.83 -21.60
CA VAL A 73 9.16 11.01 -20.46
C VAL A 73 7.97 10.56 -19.62
N GLU A 74 6.99 11.44 -19.40
CA GLU A 74 5.76 11.12 -18.68
C GLU A 74 4.93 10.04 -19.38
N GLU A 75 4.81 10.11 -20.71
CA GLU A 75 4.14 9.08 -21.50
C GLU A 75 4.91 7.76 -21.45
N ALA A 76 6.25 7.79 -21.53
CA ALA A 76 7.07 6.59 -21.42
C ALA A 76 6.88 5.88 -20.08
N ILE A 77 6.98 6.60 -18.96
CA ILE A 77 6.73 6.04 -17.62
C ILE A 77 5.34 5.43 -17.55
N ARG A 78 4.31 6.14 -18.02
CA ARG A 78 2.94 5.64 -17.99
C ARG A 78 2.80 4.36 -18.83
N MET A 79 3.39 4.29 -20.01
CA MET A 79 3.34 3.10 -20.87
C MET A 79 4.11 1.92 -20.29
N ILE A 80 5.26 2.15 -19.65
CA ILE A 80 6.08 1.10 -19.03
C ILE A 80 5.36 0.54 -17.80
N THR A 81 4.99 1.41 -16.86
CA THR A 81 4.39 1.01 -15.57
C THR A 81 3.02 0.34 -15.75
N THR A 82 2.18 0.83 -16.67
CA THR A 82 0.89 0.19 -16.94
C THR A 82 1.02 -1.14 -17.66
N ALA A 83 2.06 -1.34 -18.49
CA ALA A 83 2.35 -2.64 -19.10
C ALA A 83 2.76 -3.66 -18.04
N ASP A 84 3.71 -3.32 -17.16
CA ASP A 84 4.16 -4.23 -16.11
C ASP A 84 3.03 -4.59 -15.14
N VAL A 85 2.19 -3.61 -14.76
CA VAL A 85 1.03 -3.85 -13.89
C VAL A 85 -0.01 -4.74 -14.58
N ARG A 86 -0.21 -4.59 -15.90
CA ARG A 86 -1.12 -5.46 -16.67
C ARG A 86 -0.61 -6.89 -16.69
N ASP A 87 0.68 -7.08 -16.97
CA ASP A 87 1.29 -8.41 -17.04
C ASP A 87 1.29 -9.09 -15.65
N ALA A 88 1.59 -8.35 -14.59
CA ALA A 88 1.48 -8.84 -13.21
C ALA A 88 0.04 -9.19 -12.83
N ALA A 89 -0.93 -8.39 -13.28
CA ALA A 89 -2.34 -8.65 -13.07
C ALA A 89 -2.79 -9.93 -13.79
N ASP A 90 -2.25 -10.22 -14.98
CA ASP A 90 -2.50 -11.48 -15.68
C ASP A 90 -1.91 -12.69 -14.93
N ILE A 91 -0.72 -12.55 -14.33
CA ILE A 91 -0.12 -13.61 -13.49
C ILE A 91 -0.96 -13.87 -12.22
N LEU A 92 -1.47 -12.82 -11.57
CA LEU A 92 -2.29 -12.93 -10.36
C LEU A 92 -3.76 -13.26 -10.63
N ARG A 93 -4.17 -13.35 -11.91
CA ARG A 93 -5.56 -13.58 -12.29
C ARG A 93 -6.16 -14.87 -11.71
N PRO A 94 -5.44 -16.02 -11.66
CA PRO A 94 -5.99 -17.23 -11.05
C PRO A 94 -6.33 -17.06 -9.56
N VAL A 95 -5.51 -16.30 -8.82
CA VAL A 95 -5.78 -15.98 -7.40
C VAL A 95 -7.00 -15.07 -7.27
N PHE A 96 -7.11 -14.06 -8.14
CA PHE A 96 -8.27 -13.18 -8.19
C PHE A 96 -9.57 -13.95 -8.44
N ASP A 97 -9.58 -14.82 -9.46
CA ASP A 97 -10.78 -15.62 -9.78
C ASP A 97 -11.12 -16.60 -8.64
N ALA A 98 -10.12 -17.26 -8.04
CA ALA A 98 -10.31 -18.23 -6.96
C ALA A 98 -10.85 -17.61 -5.65
N THR A 99 -10.56 -16.33 -5.42
CA THR A 99 -10.96 -15.60 -4.20
C THR A 99 -12.21 -14.73 -4.41
N GLY A 100 -12.91 -14.87 -5.55
CA GLY A 100 -14.06 -14.04 -5.87
C GLY A 100 -13.69 -12.55 -6.00
N GLY A 101 -12.44 -12.28 -6.35
CA GLY A 101 -11.85 -10.97 -6.40
C GLY A 101 -11.31 -10.44 -5.09
N GLN A 102 -11.40 -11.15 -3.97
CA GLN A 102 -10.87 -10.61 -2.72
C GLN A 102 -9.37 -10.30 -2.83
N ASP A 103 -8.58 -11.23 -3.37
CA ASP A 103 -7.13 -11.10 -3.59
C ASP A 103 -6.76 -11.20 -5.08
N GLY A 104 -5.51 -11.53 -5.38
CA GLY A 104 -4.93 -11.49 -6.73
C GLY A 104 -4.77 -10.06 -7.26
N ARG A 105 -4.53 -9.08 -6.38
CA ARG A 105 -4.59 -7.65 -6.71
C ARG A 105 -3.23 -7.05 -7.05
N VAL A 106 -3.19 -6.10 -7.98
CA VAL A 106 -1.99 -5.31 -8.29
C VAL A 106 -2.30 -3.82 -8.17
N SER A 107 -1.52 -3.08 -7.38
CA SER A 107 -1.72 -1.64 -7.20
C SER A 107 -0.80 -0.80 -8.09
N ILE A 108 -1.36 0.20 -8.77
CA ILE A 108 -0.64 1.22 -9.54
C ILE A 108 -0.95 2.61 -9.00
N GLU A 109 0.07 3.43 -8.77
CA GLU A 109 -0.06 4.76 -8.17
C GLU A 109 -0.33 5.85 -9.20
N VAL A 110 -1.21 6.80 -8.85
CA VAL A 110 -1.33 8.09 -9.55
C VAL A 110 -0.04 8.91 -9.35
N ASP A 111 0.20 9.91 -10.19
CA ASP A 111 1.32 10.83 -10.04
C ASP A 111 1.25 11.52 -8.66
N PRO A 112 2.26 11.33 -7.79
CA PRO A 112 2.25 11.90 -6.44
C PRO A 112 2.16 13.44 -6.42
N ARG A 113 2.59 14.12 -7.49
CA ARG A 113 2.49 15.59 -7.62
C ARG A 113 1.03 16.06 -7.71
N LEU A 114 0.09 15.13 -7.94
CA LEU A 114 -1.35 15.40 -7.94
C LEU A 114 -1.99 15.17 -6.56
N ALA A 115 -1.23 14.85 -5.51
CA ALA A 115 -1.77 14.53 -4.19
C ALA A 115 -2.67 15.63 -3.60
N HIS A 116 -2.50 16.89 -4.01
CA HIS A 116 -3.32 18.02 -3.57
C HIS A 116 -4.34 18.50 -4.63
N HIS A 117 -4.55 17.73 -5.70
CA HIS A 117 -5.34 18.14 -6.88
C HIS A 117 -6.46 17.15 -7.22
N THR A 118 -7.54 17.15 -6.43
CA THR A 118 -8.68 16.20 -6.54
C THR A 118 -9.13 15.90 -7.96
N LYS A 119 -9.41 16.93 -8.78
CA LYS A 119 -9.92 16.72 -10.15
C LYS A 119 -8.89 16.02 -11.05
N ALA A 120 -7.61 16.38 -10.92
CA ALA A 120 -6.54 15.78 -11.70
C ALA A 120 -6.31 14.32 -11.27
N THR A 121 -6.30 14.04 -9.96
CA THR A 121 -6.24 12.68 -9.41
C THR A 121 -7.35 11.79 -9.95
N VAL A 122 -8.60 12.27 -9.98
CA VAL A 122 -9.74 11.50 -10.52
C VAL A 122 -9.57 11.22 -12.02
N ALA A 123 -9.11 12.22 -12.78
CA ALA A 123 -8.90 12.06 -14.22
C ALA A 123 -7.81 11.02 -14.51
N GLU A 124 -6.68 11.09 -13.79
CA GLU A 124 -5.59 10.13 -13.95
C GLU A 124 -5.98 8.73 -13.48
N ALA A 125 -6.69 8.60 -12.36
CA ALA A 125 -7.18 7.31 -11.88
C ALA A 125 -8.04 6.59 -12.94
N LYS A 126 -8.93 7.33 -13.62
CA LYS A 126 -9.73 6.79 -14.73
C LYS A 126 -8.85 6.38 -15.92
N GLN A 127 -7.84 7.20 -16.25
CA GLN A 127 -6.92 6.91 -17.34
C GLN A 127 -6.07 5.66 -17.05
N LEU A 128 -5.54 5.52 -15.84
CA LEU A 128 -4.76 4.34 -15.43
C LEU A 128 -5.62 3.08 -15.46
N ALA A 129 -6.86 3.14 -14.95
CA ALA A 129 -7.77 2.01 -15.00
C ALA A 129 -8.06 1.58 -16.46
N TRP A 130 -8.30 2.55 -17.35
CA TRP A 130 -8.49 2.29 -18.79
C TRP A 130 -7.25 1.74 -19.47
N LEU A 131 -6.06 2.25 -19.12
CA LEU A 131 -4.80 1.78 -19.71
C LEU A 131 -4.48 0.36 -19.26
N VAL A 132 -4.57 0.06 -17.96
CA VAL A 132 -4.23 -1.28 -17.47
C VAL A 132 -5.26 -2.31 -17.96
N ASP A 133 -6.56 -1.96 -17.92
CA ASP A 133 -7.67 -2.78 -18.42
C ASP A 133 -7.67 -4.21 -17.85
N ARG A 134 -7.56 -4.30 -16.52
CA ARG A 134 -7.67 -5.55 -15.76
C ARG A 134 -8.54 -5.37 -14.51
N PRO A 135 -9.44 -6.31 -14.21
CA PRO A 135 -10.40 -6.17 -13.11
C PRO A 135 -9.74 -6.28 -11.72
N ASN A 136 -8.54 -6.86 -11.66
CA ASN A 136 -7.76 -7.05 -10.45
C ASN A 136 -6.75 -5.93 -10.16
N THR A 137 -6.85 -4.80 -10.86
CA THR A 137 -6.03 -3.61 -10.58
C THR A 137 -6.67 -2.72 -9.52
N LEU A 138 -5.83 -2.18 -8.63
CA LEU A 138 -6.19 -1.12 -7.71
C LEU A 138 -5.48 0.17 -8.11
N ILE A 139 -6.21 1.28 -8.19
CA ILE A 139 -5.59 2.59 -8.33
C ILE A 139 -5.18 3.08 -6.94
N LYS A 140 -3.90 3.36 -6.76
CA LYS A 140 -3.34 3.80 -5.49
C LYS A 140 -3.41 5.32 -5.39
N ILE A 141 -4.11 5.83 -4.38
CA ILE A 141 -4.39 7.25 -4.18
C ILE A 141 -3.99 7.66 -2.75
N PRO A 142 -3.15 8.70 -2.58
CA PRO A 142 -2.81 9.23 -1.26
C PRO A 142 -4.01 9.73 -0.46
N ALA A 143 -4.02 9.45 0.84
CA ALA A 143 -5.05 9.87 1.78
C ALA A 143 -4.90 11.33 2.23
N THR A 144 -4.39 12.24 1.41
CA THR A 144 -4.39 13.67 1.76
C THR A 144 -5.84 14.17 1.88
N LYS A 145 -6.07 15.33 2.51
CA LYS A 145 -7.41 15.95 2.55
C LYS A 145 -8.02 16.13 1.15
N ALA A 146 -7.20 16.41 0.14
CA ALA A 146 -7.63 16.55 -1.26
C ALA A 146 -7.82 15.18 -1.97
N GLY A 147 -7.15 14.13 -1.50
CA GLY A 147 -7.29 12.76 -1.99
C GLY A 147 -8.59 12.10 -1.56
N LEU A 148 -9.12 12.39 -0.37
CA LEU A 148 -10.38 11.83 0.13
C LEU A 148 -11.59 12.00 -0.82
N PRO A 149 -11.90 13.21 -1.35
CA PRO A 149 -12.97 13.35 -2.34
C PRO A 149 -12.63 12.67 -3.67
N ALA A 150 -11.35 12.52 -4.03
CA ALA A 150 -10.95 11.77 -5.22
C ALA A 150 -11.22 10.27 -5.05
N ILE A 151 -10.85 9.70 -3.90
CA ILE A 151 -11.13 8.30 -3.51
C ILE A 151 -12.63 8.03 -3.62
N THR A 152 -13.46 8.89 -3.01
CA THR A 152 -14.93 8.81 -3.07
C THR A 152 -15.43 8.76 -4.52
N GLU A 153 -14.93 9.65 -5.38
CA GLU A 153 -15.37 9.74 -6.77
C GLU A 153 -14.90 8.56 -7.62
N VAL A 154 -13.67 8.08 -7.41
CA VAL A 154 -13.09 6.94 -8.15
C VAL A 154 -13.85 5.66 -7.81
N ILE A 155 -14.07 5.38 -6.52
CA ILE A 155 -14.91 4.26 -6.06
C ILE A 155 -16.34 4.40 -6.58
N GLY A 156 -16.90 5.61 -6.53
CA GLY A 156 -18.22 5.92 -7.07
C GLY A 156 -18.35 5.74 -8.58
N ASN A 157 -17.24 5.51 -9.31
CA ASN A 157 -17.22 5.13 -10.72
C ASN A 157 -16.92 3.65 -10.94
N GLY A 158 -16.93 2.82 -9.88
CA GLY A 158 -16.70 1.39 -9.95
C GLY A 158 -15.22 0.98 -9.98
N ILE A 159 -14.31 1.93 -9.77
CA ILE A 159 -12.86 1.66 -9.81
C ILE A 159 -12.38 1.31 -8.40
N SER A 160 -11.71 0.16 -8.28
CA SER A 160 -11.16 -0.30 -7.01
C SER A 160 -9.90 0.50 -6.63
N VAL A 161 -9.76 0.84 -5.34
CA VAL A 161 -8.73 1.80 -4.87
C VAL A 161 -7.88 1.21 -3.74
N ASN A 162 -6.57 1.38 -3.84
CA ASN A 162 -5.65 1.24 -2.72
C ASN A 162 -5.42 2.63 -2.11
N VAL A 163 -5.96 2.92 -0.94
CA VAL A 163 -5.71 4.21 -0.28
C VAL A 163 -4.36 4.15 0.43
N THR A 164 -3.47 5.11 0.22
CA THR A 164 -2.09 5.10 0.76
C THR A 164 -1.75 6.32 1.59
N LEU A 165 -0.57 6.31 2.24
CA LEU A 165 -0.09 7.38 3.13
C LEU A 165 -1.04 7.67 4.30
N ILE A 166 -1.56 6.61 4.93
CA ILE A 166 -2.38 6.73 6.14
C ILE A 166 -1.47 6.52 7.36
N PHE A 167 -1.38 7.55 8.20
CA PHE A 167 -0.54 7.54 9.41
C PHE A 167 -1.33 7.75 10.70
N SER A 168 -2.47 8.43 10.65
CA SER A 168 -3.26 8.77 11.83
C SER A 168 -4.60 8.04 11.87
N LEU A 169 -5.09 7.81 13.09
CA LEU A 169 -6.42 7.23 13.32
C LEU A 169 -7.54 8.13 12.79
N GLU A 170 -7.40 9.46 12.96
CA GLU A 170 -8.35 10.43 12.40
C GLU A 170 -8.41 10.28 10.87
N ARG A 171 -7.25 10.30 10.20
CA ARG A 171 -7.19 10.15 8.75
C ARG A 171 -7.80 8.82 8.30
N TYR A 172 -7.54 7.75 9.04
CA TYR A 172 -8.07 6.44 8.68
C TYR A 172 -9.60 6.40 8.74
N ARG A 173 -10.22 7.04 9.74
CA ARG A 173 -11.69 7.19 9.79
C ARG A 173 -12.23 7.99 8.62
N GLU A 174 -11.55 9.06 8.22
CA GLU A 174 -11.92 9.82 7.02
C GLU A 174 -11.80 8.99 5.73
N VAL A 175 -10.79 8.12 5.63
CA VAL A 175 -10.62 7.20 4.51
C VAL A 175 -11.78 6.20 4.42
N MET A 176 -12.19 5.62 5.56
CA MET A 176 -13.33 4.72 5.59
C MET A 176 -14.64 5.44 5.28
N ASP A 177 -14.82 6.68 5.75
CA ASP A 177 -15.97 7.52 5.37
C ASP A 177 -16.03 7.77 3.85
N ALA A 178 -14.91 8.15 3.25
CA ALA A 178 -14.78 8.34 1.81
C ALA A 178 -15.06 7.05 1.02
N TYR A 179 -14.63 5.90 1.55
CA TYR A 179 -14.91 4.59 0.96
C TYR A 179 -16.41 4.28 0.95
N LEU A 180 -17.09 4.40 2.10
CA LEU A 180 -18.52 4.16 2.22
C LEU A 180 -19.32 5.13 1.33
N ALA A 181 -18.94 6.42 1.30
CA ALA A 181 -19.55 7.41 0.41
C ALA A 181 -19.37 7.06 -1.08
N GLY A 182 -18.21 6.52 -1.45
CA GLY A 182 -17.94 6.03 -2.80
C GLY A 182 -18.84 4.85 -3.18
N LEU A 183 -19.00 3.87 -2.29
CA LEU A 183 -19.91 2.74 -2.50
C LEU A 183 -21.36 3.20 -2.62
N GLU A 184 -21.80 4.17 -1.81
CA GLU A 184 -23.14 4.76 -1.90
C GLU A 184 -23.38 5.42 -3.26
N LYS A 185 -22.39 6.16 -3.79
CA LYS A 185 -22.45 6.72 -5.15
C LYS A 185 -22.53 5.63 -6.22
N ALA A 186 -21.71 4.58 -6.09
CA ALA A 186 -21.71 3.46 -7.03
C ALA A 186 -23.07 2.74 -7.04
N LYS A 187 -23.65 2.52 -5.85
CA LYS A 187 -24.98 1.94 -5.68
C LYS A 187 -26.07 2.80 -6.32
N ALA A 188 -26.02 4.12 -6.11
CA ALA A 188 -26.97 5.05 -6.72
C ALA A 188 -26.89 5.07 -8.26
N LYS A 189 -25.73 4.74 -8.84
CA LYS A 189 -25.55 4.56 -10.29
C LYS A 189 -25.93 3.16 -10.79
N GLY A 190 -26.35 2.24 -9.91
CA GLY A 190 -26.70 0.87 -10.27
C GLY A 190 -25.48 -0.01 -10.59
N LEU A 191 -24.29 0.35 -10.10
CA LEU A 191 -23.10 -0.49 -10.25
C LEU A 191 -23.13 -1.67 -9.28
N ASP A 192 -22.57 -2.80 -9.71
CA ASP A 192 -22.39 -3.98 -8.88
C ASP A 192 -21.28 -3.73 -7.84
N LEU A 193 -21.68 -3.60 -6.57
CA LEU A 193 -20.76 -3.32 -5.48
C LEU A 193 -19.83 -4.49 -5.17
N SER A 194 -20.22 -5.72 -5.53
CA SER A 194 -19.41 -6.91 -5.28
C SER A 194 -18.10 -6.91 -6.09
N LEU A 195 -18.03 -6.14 -7.18
CA LEU A 195 -16.83 -5.97 -7.98
C LEU A 195 -15.88 -4.89 -7.43
N ILE A 196 -16.37 -4.01 -6.55
CA ILE A 196 -15.62 -2.87 -6.03
C ILE A 196 -14.90 -3.27 -4.75
N HIS A 197 -13.57 -3.19 -4.79
CA HIS A 197 -12.71 -3.55 -3.66
C HIS A 197 -11.84 -2.37 -3.25
N SER A 198 -11.41 -2.36 -1.99
CA SER A 198 -10.44 -1.38 -1.53
C SER A 198 -9.61 -1.94 -0.38
N VAL A 199 -8.39 -1.42 -0.28
CA VAL A 199 -7.50 -1.59 0.87
C VAL A 199 -7.06 -0.22 1.36
N ALA A 200 -6.77 -0.11 2.65
CA ALA A 200 -6.30 1.11 3.29
C ALA A 200 -4.89 0.87 3.86
N SER A 201 -3.88 1.31 3.11
CA SER A 201 -2.46 1.17 3.42
C SER A 201 -2.05 2.09 4.58
N PHE A 202 -2.10 1.54 5.79
CA PHE A 202 -1.72 2.16 7.06
C PHE A 202 -0.26 1.89 7.38
N PHE A 203 0.54 2.95 7.49
CA PHE A 203 2.00 2.86 7.58
C PHE A 203 2.46 2.61 9.02
N VAL A 204 3.31 1.60 9.21
CA VAL A 204 3.74 1.13 10.55
C VAL A 204 5.12 1.66 10.92
N SER A 205 6.19 1.17 10.28
CA SER A 205 7.58 1.44 10.75
C SER A 205 8.01 2.90 10.74
N ARG A 206 7.36 3.75 9.94
CA ARG A 206 7.67 5.20 9.89
C ARG A 206 7.30 5.90 11.20
N VAL A 207 6.27 5.41 11.89
CA VAL A 207 5.82 5.93 13.18
C VAL A 207 6.90 5.68 14.24
N ASP A 208 7.37 4.44 14.37
CA ASP A 208 8.46 4.12 15.30
C ASP A 208 9.75 4.84 14.93
N THR A 209 10.08 4.97 13.64
CA THR A 209 11.30 5.69 13.22
C THR A 209 11.33 7.14 13.72
N GLU A 210 10.23 7.88 13.59
CA GLU A 210 10.17 9.27 14.04
C GLU A 210 10.00 9.39 15.56
N ILE A 211 9.18 8.54 16.18
CA ILE A 211 8.97 8.57 17.63
C ILE A 211 10.23 8.13 18.38
N ASP A 212 10.89 7.05 17.96
CA ASP A 212 12.12 6.57 18.59
C ASP A 212 13.24 7.62 18.50
N LYS A 213 13.36 8.34 17.37
CA LYS A 213 14.28 9.46 17.23
C LYS A 213 14.01 10.57 18.25
N ARG A 214 12.73 10.90 18.50
CA ARG A 214 12.35 11.91 19.51
C ARG A 214 12.57 11.38 20.94
N LEU A 215 12.30 10.10 21.20
CA LEU A 215 12.56 9.44 22.48
C LEU A 215 14.06 9.39 22.80
N ASP A 216 14.89 9.02 21.82
CA ASP A 216 16.34 8.97 21.95
C ASP A 216 16.93 10.35 22.30
N ALA A 217 16.33 11.43 21.77
CA ALA A 217 16.74 12.80 22.10
C ALA A 217 16.46 13.20 23.56
N LEU A 218 15.52 12.54 24.25
CA LEU A 218 15.25 12.77 25.68
C LEU A 218 16.30 12.10 26.58
N GLY A 219 16.84 10.95 26.17
CA GLY A 219 17.92 10.26 26.88
C GLY A 219 17.57 9.71 28.26
N THR A 220 16.28 9.49 28.57
CA THR A 220 15.83 8.90 29.85
C THR A 220 15.54 7.41 29.73
N ASP A 221 15.57 6.69 30.85
CA ASP A 221 15.23 5.25 30.89
C ASP A 221 13.77 5.01 30.52
N GLU A 222 12.86 5.92 30.90
CA GLU A 222 11.45 5.87 30.52
C GLU A 222 11.27 6.02 29.01
N ALA A 223 12.00 6.94 28.37
CA ALA A 223 11.95 7.14 26.93
C ALA A 223 12.50 5.91 26.19
N LYS A 224 13.60 5.34 26.67
CA LYS A 224 14.17 4.11 26.12
C LYS A 224 13.19 2.93 26.23
N ALA A 225 12.43 2.83 27.32
CA ALA A 225 11.44 1.78 27.51
C ALA A 225 10.17 1.93 26.64
N ALA A 226 9.93 3.12 26.09
CA ALA A 226 8.80 3.41 25.20
C ALA A 226 9.09 3.11 23.71
N ARG A 227 10.37 2.88 23.36
CA ARG A 227 10.80 2.66 21.98
C ARG A 227 10.18 1.42 21.32
N GLY A 228 9.97 1.51 20.01
CA GLY A 228 9.52 0.40 19.16
C GLY A 228 8.10 -0.11 19.44
N LYS A 229 7.28 0.68 20.15
CA LYS A 229 5.91 0.32 20.52
C LYS A 229 4.86 1.11 19.75
N ALA A 230 5.17 2.33 19.35
CA ALA A 230 4.18 3.28 18.86
C ALA A 230 3.60 2.89 17.50
N GLY A 231 4.40 2.32 16.59
CA GLY A 231 3.94 1.87 15.28
C GLY A 231 2.93 0.72 15.39
N VAL A 232 3.24 -0.29 16.20
CA VAL A 232 2.34 -1.43 16.46
C VAL A 232 1.08 -0.96 17.21
N ALA A 233 1.24 -0.12 18.24
CA ALA A 233 0.10 0.44 18.98
C ALA A 233 -0.85 1.24 18.07
N ASN A 234 -0.31 2.08 17.20
CA ASN A 234 -1.09 2.88 16.26
C ASN A 234 -1.86 2.00 15.26
N ALA A 235 -1.22 0.94 14.73
CA ALA A 235 -1.88 0.00 13.82
C ALA A 235 -2.97 -0.85 14.52
N ARG A 236 -2.77 -1.26 15.77
CA ARG A 236 -3.79 -1.96 16.58
C ARG A 236 -5.03 -1.08 16.80
N LEU A 237 -4.84 0.20 17.12
CA LEU A 237 -5.95 1.15 17.25
C LEU A 237 -6.61 1.48 15.90
N ALA A 238 -5.86 1.41 14.80
CA ALA A 238 -6.45 1.51 13.47
C ALA A 238 -7.41 0.33 13.21
N TYR A 239 -7.01 -0.88 13.59
CA TYR A 239 -7.87 -2.06 13.48
C TYR A 239 -9.14 -1.95 14.36
N GLU A 240 -9.05 -1.40 15.57
CA GLU A 240 -10.23 -1.07 16.40
C GLU A 240 -11.19 -0.12 15.68
N ALA A 241 -10.67 0.96 15.08
CA ALA A 241 -11.48 1.89 14.29
C ALA A 241 -12.15 1.21 13.09
N TYR A 242 -11.47 0.27 12.44
CA TYR A 242 -12.02 -0.56 11.37
C TYR A 242 -13.19 -1.43 11.88
N GLU A 243 -13.04 -2.11 13.02
CA GLU A 243 -14.11 -2.92 13.60
C GLU A 243 -15.35 -2.08 13.93
N GLU A 244 -15.17 -0.88 14.47
CA GLU A 244 -16.24 0.06 14.77
C GLU A 244 -17.00 0.51 13.50
N VAL A 245 -16.28 0.95 12.46
CA VAL A 245 -16.92 1.46 11.24
C VAL A 245 -17.65 0.35 10.48
N PHE A 246 -17.02 -0.83 10.36
CA PHE A 246 -17.59 -1.98 9.63
C PHE A 246 -18.50 -2.87 10.48
N SER A 247 -18.92 -2.38 11.65
CA SER A 247 -20.06 -2.89 12.43
C SER A 247 -21.25 -1.92 12.47
N SER A 248 -21.14 -0.76 11.82
CA SER A 248 -22.19 0.27 11.80
C SER A 248 -23.42 -0.10 10.94
N ASP A 249 -24.56 0.54 11.22
CA ASP A 249 -25.78 0.41 10.38
C ASP A 249 -25.55 0.87 8.94
N ARG A 250 -24.70 1.89 8.74
CA ARG A 250 -24.32 2.38 7.41
C ARG A 250 -23.62 1.29 6.61
N TRP A 251 -22.68 0.58 7.24
CA TRP A 251 -22.04 -0.58 6.62
C TRP A 251 -23.05 -1.70 6.34
N ALA A 252 -23.89 -2.06 7.32
CA ALA A 252 -24.88 -3.13 7.15
C ALA A 252 -25.83 -2.91 5.96
N ALA A 253 -26.14 -1.66 5.61
CA ALA A 253 -26.95 -1.32 4.43
C ALA A 253 -26.22 -1.51 3.09
N LEU A 254 -24.89 -1.38 3.08
CA LEU A 254 -24.03 -1.63 1.92
C LEU A 254 -23.70 -3.11 1.77
N ASP A 255 -23.48 -3.81 2.88
CA ASP A 255 -23.27 -5.27 2.93
C ASP A 255 -24.50 -6.02 2.36
N LYS A 256 -25.72 -5.59 2.69
CA LYS A 256 -26.95 -6.10 2.06
C LYS A 256 -27.02 -5.90 0.55
N ALA A 257 -26.24 -4.96 0.01
CA ALA A 257 -26.07 -4.74 -1.42
C ALA A 257 -24.78 -5.40 -1.97
N GLN A 258 -24.25 -6.38 -1.24
CA GLN A 258 -23.06 -7.18 -1.57
C GLN A 258 -21.78 -6.37 -1.72
N ALA A 259 -21.67 -5.23 -1.03
CA ALA A 259 -20.41 -4.49 -0.97
C ALA A 259 -19.33 -5.27 -0.22
N ASN A 260 -18.06 -5.00 -0.54
CA ASN A 260 -16.90 -5.56 0.16
C ASN A 260 -16.44 -4.63 1.29
N LYS A 261 -15.84 -5.17 2.36
CA LYS A 261 -15.19 -4.33 3.37
C LYS A 261 -13.88 -3.77 2.80
N GLN A 262 -13.54 -2.52 3.14
CA GLN A 262 -12.20 -2.01 2.89
C GLN A 262 -11.25 -2.61 3.92
N ARG A 263 -10.33 -3.48 3.48
CA ARG A 263 -9.41 -4.17 4.39
C ARG A 263 -8.31 -3.21 4.88
N PRO A 264 -7.97 -3.21 6.18
CA PRO A 264 -6.72 -2.62 6.64
C PRO A 264 -5.54 -3.30 5.93
N LEU A 265 -4.59 -2.51 5.44
CA LEU A 265 -3.36 -2.99 4.85
C LEU A 265 -2.17 -2.41 5.63
N TRP A 266 -1.37 -3.26 6.27
CA TRP A 266 -0.16 -2.85 6.98
C TRP A 266 0.95 -2.61 5.97
N ALA A 267 1.33 -1.34 5.82
CA ALA A 267 2.36 -0.89 4.89
C ALA A 267 3.62 -0.43 5.62
N SER A 268 4.75 -0.40 4.91
CA SER A 268 6.05 -0.09 5.51
C SER A 268 6.34 -1.01 6.70
N THR A 269 6.16 -2.33 6.54
CA THR A 269 6.33 -3.34 7.60
C THR A 269 7.73 -3.93 7.66
N GLY A 270 8.66 -3.43 6.84
CA GLY A 270 10.09 -3.71 7.01
C GLY A 270 10.70 -2.92 8.16
N VAL A 271 11.23 -3.63 9.16
CA VAL A 271 11.91 -3.10 10.34
C VAL A 271 13.11 -2.23 9.96
N LYS A 272 13.25 -1.08 10.64
CA LYS A 272 14.30 -0.08 10.35
C LYS A 272 15.44 -0.10 11.37
N ASP A 273 15.16 -0.52 12.59
CA ASP A 273 16.15 -0.67 13.65
C ASP A 273 16.58 -2.15 13.77
N PRO A 274 17.85 -2.50 13.58
CA PRO A 274 18.34 -3.87 13.70
C PRO A 274 18.24 -4.45 15.13
N ALA A 275 17.97 -3.63 16.15
CA ALA A 275 17.70 -4.10 17.50
C ALA A 275 16.32 -4.77 17.64
N TYR A 276 15.40 -4.51 16.70
CA TYR A 276 14.08 -5.14 16.70
C TYR A 276 14.09 -6.43 15.87
N LYS A 277 13.22 -7.38 16.24
CA LYS A 277 13.02 -8.59 15.46
C LYS A 277 12.56 -8.22 14.05
N ALA A 278 13.19 -8.75 13.00
CA ALA A 278 12.89 -8.40 11.60
C ALA A 278 11.41 -8.61 11.19
N THR A 279 10.70 -9.49 11.92
CA THR A 279 9.29 -9.83 11.73
C THR A 279 8.34 -9.07 12.66
N LEU A 280 8.82 -8.10 13.46
CA LEU A 280 8.03 -7.39 14.49
C LEU A 280 6.66 -6.93 13.97
N TYR A 281 6.64 -6.21 12.84
CA TYR A 281 5.41 -5.66 12.28
C TYR A 281 4.55 -6.68 11.52
N VAL A 282 4.99 -7.93 11.42
CA VAL A 282 4.20 -9.05 10.90
C VAL A 282 3.61 -9.81 12.06
N ASP A 283 4.46 -10.26 12.99
CA ASP A 283 4.08 -11.08 14.15
C ASP A 283 3.04 -10.37 15.05
N GLU A 284 3.21 -9.07 15.28
CA GLU A 284 2.37 -8.31 16.22
C GLU A 284 1.08 -7.75 15.60
N LEU A 285 0.92 -7.85 14.27
CA LEU A 285 -0.20 -7.29 13.51
C LEU A 285 -1.04 -8.33 12.76
N VAL A 286 -0.97 -9.59 13.21
CA VAL A 286 -1.84 -10.67 12.72
C VAL A 286 -3.27 -10.39 13.16
N ALA A 287 -4.17 -10.14 12.21
CA ALA A 287 -5.59 -9.96 12.45
C ALA A 287 -6.44 -10.40 11.24
N PRO A 288 -7.65 -10.95 11.46
CA PRO A 288 -8.52 -11.38 10.36
C PRO A 288 -8.88 -10.25 9.39
N ASN A 289 -9.05 -10.59 8.11
CA ASN A 289 -9.45 -9.67 7.04
C ASN A 289 -8.51 -8.45 6.89
N THR A 290 -7.22 -8.68 7.07
CA THR A 290 -6.18 -7.67 6.83
C THR A 290 -5.26 -8.09 5.69
N VAL A 291 -4.45 -7.15 5.24
CA VAL A 291 -3.37 -7.36 4.27
C VAL A 291 -2.08 -6.89 4.91
N ASN A 292 -0.96 -7.55 4.64
CA ASN A 292 0.37 -7.02 4.94
C ASN A 292 1.15 -6.94 3.63
N THR A 293 1.55 -5.73 3.23
CA THR A 293 2.44 -5.56 2.06
C THR A 293 3.87 -5.50 2.54
N MET A 294 4.62 -6.55 2.23
CA MET A 294 5.96 -6.78 2.76
C MET A 294 7.01 -6.50 1.69
N PRO A 295 8.08 -5.76 2.03
CA PRO A 295 9.32 -5.86 1.27
C PRO A 295 9.80 -7.32 1.23
N GLU A 296 10.45 -7.74 0.15
CA GLU A 296 10.90 -9.13 -0.03
C GLU A 296 11.77 -9.65 1.13
N ALA A 297 12.64 -8.80 1.69
CA ALA A 297 13.44 -9.16 2.87
C ALA A 297 12.58 -9.47 4.12
N THR A 298 11.45 -8.79 4.29
CA THR A 298 10.50 -9.07 5.38
C THR A 298 9.70 -10.33 5.13
N LEU A 299 9.33 -10.60 3.87
CA LEU A 299 8.71 -11.86 3.47
C LEU A 299 9.63 -13.05 3.80
N GLN A 300 10.91 -12.97 3.39
CA GLN A 300 11.92 -13.99 3.67
C GLN A 300 12.16 -14.17 5.19
N ALA A 301 12.32 -13.07 5.94
CA ALA A 301 12.49 -13.15 7.39
C ALA A 301 11.29 -13.80 8.09
N THR A 302 10.08 -13.57 7.58
CA THR A 302 8.84 -14.17 8.09
C THR A 302 8.78 -15.66 7.77
N GLU A 303 9.15 -16.07 6.57
CA GLU A 303 9.26 -17.50 6.21
C GLU A 303 10.22 -18.24 7.13
N GLU A 304 11.39 -17.65 7.39
CA GLU A 304 12.45 -18.27 8.19
C GLU A 304 12.13 -18.29 9.70
N SER A 305 11.54 -17.22 10.23
CA SER A 305 11.51 -16.95 11.68
C SER A 305 10.22 -16.31 12.21
N GLY A 306 9.17 -16.22 11.39
CA GLY A 306 7.88 -15.66 11.76
C GLY A 306 7.22 -16.43 12.91
N GLU A 307 6.68 -15.70 13.87
CA GLU A 307 6.03 -16.25 15.06
C GLU A 307 4.54 -15.96 15.04
N ILE A 308 3.83 -16.65 14.15
CA ILE A 308 2.37 -16.51 14.02
C ILE A 308 1.68 -17.24 15.18
N ARG A 309 1.03 -16.50 16.07
CA ARG A 309 0.43 -17.01 17.33
C ARG A 309 -1.09 -16.91 17.37
N GLY A 310 -1.73 -16.62 16.25
CA GLY A 310 -3.15 -16.27 16.17
C GLY A 310 -3.35 -14.77 16.01
N ASN A 311 -4.59 -14.30 16.16
CA ASN A 311 -4.91 -12.88 16.20
C ASN A 311 -4.12 -12.17 17.33
N ALA A 312 -3.15 -11.34 16.96
CA ALA A 312 -2.25 -10.60 17.83
C ALA A 312 -2.71 -9.16 18.11
N VAL A 313 -3.86 -8.77 17.55
CA VAL A 313 -4.44 -7.43 17.68
C VAL A 313 -5.63 -7.42 18.64
N ALA A 314 -6.50 -8.42 18.60
CA ALA A 314 -7.66 -8.48 19.49
C ALA A 314 -7.24 -8.47 20.97
N GLY A 315 -7.92 -7.64 21.78
CA GLY A 315 -7.65 -7.51 23.21
C GLY A 315 -6.47 -6.62 23.59
N THR A 316 -5.83 -5.95 22.63
CA THR A 316 -4.65 -5.09 22.88
C THR A 316 -4.95 -3.60 22.92
N TYR A 317 -6.18 -3.17 22.63
CA TYR A 317 -6.52 -1.75 22.41
C TYR A 317 -6.24 -0.85 23.62
N ASP A 318 -6.56 -1.30 24.84
CA ASP A 318 -6.26 -0.52 26.05
C ASP A 318 -4.75 -0.38 26.29
N GLN A 319 -3.98 -1.43 26.01
CA GLN A 319 -2.52 -1.37 26.06
C GLN A 319 -1.98 -0.39 25.02
N SER A 320 -2.48 -0.47 23.78
CA SER A 320 -2.04 0.42 22.69
C SER A 320 -2.36 1.89 22.98
N ARG A 321 -3.53 2.20 23.55
CA ARG A 321 -3.82 3.55 24.06
C ARG A 321 -2.81 3.98 25.11
N ALA A 322 -2.52 3.12 26.09
CA ALA A 322 -1.55 3.43 27.15
C ALA A 322 -0.13 3.64 26.63
N GLU A 323 0.29 2.92 25.57
CA GLU A 323 1.58 3.08 24.91
C GLU A 323 1.69 4.43 24.19
N ILE A 324 0.65 4.86 23.48
CA ILE A 324 0.59 6.20 22.87
C ILE A 324 0.55 7.30 23.95
N ASP A 325 -0.29 7.15 24.99
CA ASP A 325 -0.36 8.08 26.12
C ASP A 325 0.99 8.22 26.85
N ALA A 326 1.77 7.13 26.93
CA ALA A 326 3.10 7.16 27.55
C ALA A 326 4.08 8.02 26.74
N VAL A 327 4.02 7.94 25.40
CA VAL A 327 4.80 8.82 24.50
C VAL A 327 4.37 10.27 24.68
N GLU A 328 3.07 10.56 24.80
CA GLU A 328 2.58 11.93 25.03
C GLU A 328 2.99 12.49 26.38
N LYS A 329 2.99 11.67 27.45
CA LYS A 329 3.48 12.07 28.79
C LYS A 329 4.95 12.43 28.81
N LEU A 330 5.74 11.92 27.86
CA LEU A 330 7.13 12.29 27.65
C LEU A 330 7.30 13.57 26.81
N GLY A 331 6.20 14.23 26.42
CA GLY A 331 6.20 15.49 25.69
C GLY A 331 6.25 15.34 24.17
N ILE A 332 6.07 14.13 23.63
CA ILE A 332 6.04 13.87 22.18
C ILE A 332 4.58 13.80 21.73
N SER A 333 4.12 14.82 20.99
CA SER A 333 2.73 14.85 20.52
C SER A 333 2.50 13.83 19.39
N TYR A 334 1.52 12.94 19.58
CA TYR A 334 1.09 12.00 18.54
C TYR A 334 0.63 12.73 17.27
N ASN A 335 -0.22 13.76 17.44
CA ASN A 335 -0.79 14.52 16.33
C ASN A 335 0.28 15.24 15.50
N GLU A 336 1.29 15.82 16.14
CA GLU A 336 2.40 16.47 15.43
C GLU A 336 3.20 15.45 14.61
N VAL A 337 3.49 14.29 15.18
CA VAL A 337 4.25 13.22 14.50
C VAL A 337 3.49 12.72 13.27
N VAL A 338 2.22 12.34 13.41
CA VAL A 338 1.47 11.78 12.28
C VAL A 338 1.20 12.80 11.18
N GLN A 339 1.06 14.09 11.52
CA GLN A 339 0.99 15.16 10.53
C GLN A 339 2.31 15.32 9.77
N LEU A 340 3.44 15.37 10.49
CA LEU A 340 4.77 15.41 9.88
C LEU A 340 4.99 14.22 8.93
N LEU A 341 4.56 13.02 9.33
CA LEU A 341 4.70 11.81 8.50
C LEU A 341 3.83 11.84 7.24
N GLU A 342 2.63 12.44 7.29
CA GLU A 342 1.79 12.68 6.11
C GLU A 342 2.50 13.63 5.14
N ASP A 343 2.99 14.77 5.64
CA ASP A 343 3.66 15.81 4.83
C ASP A 343 4.97 15.27 4.20
N GLU A 344 5.87 14.70 5.00
CA GLU A 344 7.09 14.06 4.49
C GLU A 344 6.81 12.85 3.58
N GLY A 345 5.68 12.18 3.81
CA GLY A 345 5.24 11.04 3.01
C GLY A 345 4.97 11.45 1.56
N VAL A 346 4.24 12.55 1.37
CA VAL A 346 3.96 13.13 0.05
C VAL A 346 5.25 13.63 -0.59
N GLU A 347 6.06 14.41 0.13
CA GLU A 347 7.32 14.96 -0.39
C GLU A 347 8.28 13.86 -0.87
N LYS A 348 8.45 12.78 -0.09
CA LYS A 348 9.32 11.64 -0.48
C LYS A 348 8.80 10.92 -1.72
N PHE A 349 7.49 10.86 -1.92
CA PHE A 349 6.89 10.23 -3.10
C PHE A 349 7.07 11.12 -4.34
N GLU A 350 6.88 12.44 -4.22
CA GLU A 350 7.18 13.40 -5.28
C GLU A 350 8.67 13.38 -5.67
N ALA A 351 9.57 13.36 -4.69
CA ALA A 351 11.00 13.25 -4.93
C ALA A 351 11.34 11.96 -5.70
N SER A 352 10.80 10.82 -5.27
CA SER A 352 11.00 9.53 -5.95
C SER A 352 10.44 9.52 -7.37
N TRP A 353 9.32 10.21 -7.61
CA TRP A 353 8.75 10.38 -8.95
C TRP A 353 9.64 11.24 -9.85
N ASN A 354 10.18 12.34 -9.32
CA ASN A 354 11.12 13.18 -10.07
C ASN A 354 12.41 12.44 -10.41
N ASP A 355 12.89 11.55 -9.53
CA ASP A 355 14.07 10.72 -9.82
C ASP A 355 13.76 9.61 -10.84
N LEU A 356 12.53 9.08 -10.84
CA LEU A 356 12.03 8.19 -11.90
C LEU A 356 11.98 8.91 -13.26
N LEU A 357 11.49 10.16 -13.30
CA LEU A 357 11.50 10.99 -14.50
C LEU A 357 12.92 11.16 -15.05
N LYS A 358 13.86 11.63 -14.23
CA LYS A 358 15.26 11.81 -14.64
C LYS A 358 15.90 10.52 -15.14
N SER A 359 15.66 9.41 -14.43
CA SER A 359 16.22 8.11 -14.79
C SER A 359 15.67 7.61 -16.12
N THR A 360 14.37 7.80 -16.36
CA THR A 360 13.73 7.42 -17.63
C THR A 360 14.15 8.33 -18.78
N GLU A 361 14.29 9.64 -18.53
CA GLU A 361 14.81 10.60 -19.51
C GLU A 361 16.23 10.21 -19.97
N ALA A 362 17.13 9.92 -19.03
CA ALA A 362 18.49 9.48 -19.34
C ALA A 362 18.51 8.20 -20.19
N GLU A 363 17.63 7.24 -19.92
CA GLU A 363 17.53 6.01 -20.70
C GLU A 363 16.94 6.24 -22.11
N LEU A 364 15.93 7.10 -22.23
CA LEU A 364 15.37 7.49 -23.53
C LEU A 364 16.42 8.23 -24.39
N GLU A 365 17.22 9.12 -23.80
CA GLU A 365 18.32 9.80 -24.49
C GLU A 365 19.43 8.81 -24.90
N ARG A 366 19.81 7.90 -24.01
CA ARG A 366 20.83 6.86 -24.28
C ARG A 366 20.44 5.95 -25.45
N LEU A 367 19.15 5.62 -25.56
CA LEU A 367 18.61 4.71 -26.57
C LEU A 367 18.03 5.43 -27.79
N ALA A 368 18.07 6.76 -27.81
CA ALA A 368 17.63 7.54 -28.96
C ALA A 368 18.47 7.16 -30.20
N PRO A 369 17.84 6.88 -31.35
CA PRO A 369 18.59 6.57 -32.55
C PRO A 369 19.45 7.76 -32.96
N SER A 370 20.74 7.53 -33.23
CA SER A 370 21.58 8.51 -33.90
C SER A 370 20.95 8.82 -35.25
N GLU A 371 20.49 10.05 -35.46
CA GLU A 371 19.93 10.46 -36.76
C GLU A 371 20.98 10.16 -37.86
N GLY A 372 20.57 9.35 -38.83
CA GLY A 372 21.37 9.04 -40.02
C GLY A 372 21.24 10.10 -41.09
#